data_AF-A0A2I0D7F9-F1
#
_entry.id   AF-A0A2I0D7F9-F1
#
_cell.length_a   1.000
_cell.length_b   1.000
_cell.length_c   1.000
_cell.angle_alpha   90.00
_cell.angle_beta   90.00
_cell.angle_gamma   90.00
#
_symmetry.space_group_name_H-M   'P 1'
#
loop_
_entity.id
_entity.type
_entity.pdbx_description
1 polymer ?
#
loop_
_entity_poly.entity_id
_entity_poly.type
_entity_poly.pdbx_seq_one_letter_code
_entity_poly.pdbx_strand_id
1 'polypeptide(L)' 'MNSNQPTTEDLKSKLKILNIIFYLALLAWLILIVVILVRLFTSQSTQTLFIVSIPLVGALLILSQIKTRIKNEIENA' A
#
# COMPACT_ATOMS: atom_id res chain seq x y z
N MET A 1 25.25 11.63 23.36
CA MET A 1 23.96 11.06 22.90
C MET A 1 24.06 10.84 21.41
N ASN A 2 23.84 9.60 20.93
CA ASN A 2 23.97 9.24 19.52
C ASN A 2 22.76 9.80 18.76
N SER A 3 22.96 10.89 18.01
CA SER A 3 21.93 11.73 17.37
C SER A 3 21.19 11.07 16.19
N ASN A 4 21.41 9.78 15.93
CA ASN A 4 21.00 9.11 14.70
C ASN A 4 19.91 8.03 14.91
N GLN A 5 19.39 7.86 16.13
CA GLN A 5 18.21 7.02 16.34
C GLN A 5 16.94 7.81 16.02
N PRO A 6 16.09 7.34 15.09
CA PRO A 6 14.81 7.98 14.84
C PRO A 6 13.99 7.99 16.13
N THR A 7 13.49 9.16 16.50
CA THR A 7 12.63 9.28 17.69
C THR A 7 11.31 8.55 17.42
N THR A 8 10.70 8.02 18.47
CA THR A 8 9.42 7.29 18.38
C THR A 8 8.30 8.15 17.77
N GLU A 9 8.40 9.49 17.90
CA GLU A 9 7.51 10.46 17.26
C GLU A 9 7.69 10.56 15.73
N ASP A 10 8.94 10.46 15.23
CA ASP A 10 9.22 10.46 13.80
C ASP A 10 8.71 9.17 13.14
N LEU A 11 8.88 8.02 13.81
CA LEU A 11 8.34 6.74 13.36
C LEU A 11 6.81 6.74 13.32
N LYS A 12 6.13 7.30 14.33
CA LYS A 12 4.66 7.46 14.34
C LYS A 12 4.17 8.34 13.19
N SER A 13 4.87 9.44 12.91
CA SER A 13 4.53 10.35 11.81
C SER A 13 4.69 9.67 10.44
N LYS A 14 5.80 8.95 10.22
CA LYS A 14 6.03 8.15 9.01
C LYS A 14 4.97 7.05 8.85
N LEU A 15 4.59 6.37 9.94
CA LEU A 15 3.54 5.35 9.92
C LEU A 15 2.19 5.93 9.49
N LYS A 16 1.85 7.13 9.96
CA LYS A 16 0.61 7.83 9.58
C LYS A 16 0.58 8.14 8.08
N ILE A 17 1.68 8.68 7.54
CA ILE A 17 1.81 8.97 6.10
C ILE A 17 1.72 7.68 5.28
N LEU A 18 2.45 6.64 5.68
CA LEU A 18 2.42 5.34 5.02
C LEU A 18 1.02 4.74 5.01
N ASN A 19 0.28 4.88 6.10
CA ASN A 19 -1.10 4.40 6.20
C ASN A 19 -2.02 5.15 5.22
N ILE A 20 -1.88 6.47 5.08
CA ILE A 20 -2.64 7.27 4.11
C ILE A 20 -2.34 6.81 2.67
N ILE A 21 -1.06 6.67 2.32
CA ILE A 21 -0.64 6.20 0.99
C ILE A 21 -1.18 4.79 0.73
N PHE A 22 -1.11 3.90 1.71
CA PHE A 22 -1.64 2.55 1.61
C PHE A 22 -3.15 2.54 1.30
N TYR A 23 -3.96 3.32 2.04
CA TYR A 23 -5.40 3.38 1.79
C TYR A 23 -5.75 4.01 0.44
N LEU A 24 -5.00 5.02 0.00
CA LEU A 24 -5.16 5.61 -1.33
C LEU A 24 -4.89 4.58 -2.44
N ALA A 25 -3.77 3.85 -2.34
CA ALA A 25 -3.41 2.81 -3.29
C ALA A 25 -4.43 1.65 -3.26
N LEU A 26 -4.91 1.27 -2.08
CA LEU A 26 -5.94 0.23 -1.91
C LEU A 26 -7.24 0.66 -2.58
N LEU A 27 -7.67 1.91 -2.39
CA LEU A 27 -8.87 2.45 -3.02
C LEU A 27 -8.75 2.46 -4.55
N ALA A 28 -7.61 2.90 -5.08
CA ALA A 28 -7.35 2.87 -6.52
C ALA A 28 -7.39 1.44 -7.07
N TRP A 29 -6.84 0.47 -6.33
CA TRP A 29 -6.88 -0.93 -6.71
C TRP A 29 -8.31 -1.50 -6.68
N LEU A 30 -9.13 -1.15 -5.70
CA LEU A 30 -10.54 -1.55 -5.64
C LEU A 30 -11.33 -0.99 -6.83
N ILE A 31 -11.10 0.27 -7.21
CA ILE A 31 -11.71 0.87 -8.40
C ILE A 31 -11.29 0.11 -9.66
N LEU A 32 -10.01 -0.23 -9.78
CA LEU A 32 -9.50 -1.01 -10.91
C LEU A 32 -10.21 -2.37 -11.02
N ILE A 33 -10.43 -3.08 -9.90
CA ILE A 33 -11.17 -4.35 -9.87
C ILE A 33 -12.59 -4.15 -10.41
N VAL A 34 -13.30 -3.13 -9.94
CA VAL A 34 -14.66 -2.83 -10.42
C VAL A 34 -14.66 -2.57 -11.93
N VAL A 35 -13.69 -1.80 -12.44
CA VAL A 35 -13.55 -1.54 -13.88
C VAL A 35 -13.28 -2.83 -14.66
N ILE A 36 -12.41 -3.71 -14.15
CA ILE A 36 -12.12 -5.01 -14.77
C ILE A 36 -13.39 -5.86 -14.83
N LEU A 37 -14.16 -5.93 -13.74
CA LEU A 37 -15.41 -6.68 -13.70
C LEU A 37 -16.40 -6.15 -14.75
N VAL A 38 -16.64 -4.84 -14.81
CA VAL A 38 -17.53 -4.22 -15.81
C VAL A 38 -17.09 -4.54 -17.24
N ARG A 39 -15.78 -4.45 -17.53
CA ARG A 39 -15.23 -4.79 -18.84
C ARG A 39 -15.37 -6.27 -19.18
N LEU A 40 -15.21 -7.14 -18.18
CA LEU A 40 -15.41 -8.58 -18.34
C LEU A 40 -16.87 -8.90 -18.69
N PHE A 41 -17.84 -8.26 -18.01
CA PHE A 41 -19.28 -8.41 -18.33
C PHE A 41 -19.68 -7.80 -19.68
N THR A 42 -18.94 -6.81 -20.17
CA THR A 42 -19.14 -6.21 -21.50
C THR A 42 -18.29 -6.86 -22.59
N SER A 43 -17.66 -8.01 -22.31
CA SER A 43 -16.84 -8.79 -23.26
C SER A 43 -15.68 -8.00 -23.89
N GLN A 44 -15.18 -6.97 -23.20
CA GLN A 44 -14.00 -6.21 -23.62
C GLN A 44 -12.72 -6.87 -23.11
N SER A 45 -11.60 -6.64 -23.80
CA SER A 45 -10.30 -7.13 -23.35
C SER A 45 -9.92 -6.51 -21.99
N THR A 46 -9.59 -7.39 -21.03
CA THR A 46 -9.16 -7.03 -19.67
C THR A 46 -7.68 -7.34 -19.42
N GLN A 47 -6.97 -7.97 -20.36
CA GLN A 47 -5.59 -8.44 -20.18
C GLN A 47 -4.65 -7.33 -19.68
N THR A 48 -4.66 -6.16 -20.33
CA THR A 48 -3.79 -5.04 -19.94
C THR A 48 -4.08 -4.56 -18.53
N LEU A 49 -5.35 -4.47 -18.14
CA LEU A 49 -5.76 -4.04 -16.79
C LEU A 49 -5.35 -5.06 -15.73
N PHE A 50 -5.46 -6.36 -16.02
CA PHE A 50 -4.97 -7.42 -15.15
C PHE A 50 -3.45 -7.35 -14.95
N ILE A 51 -2.68 -7.19 -16.04
CA ILE A 51 -1.21 -7.09 -15.97
C ILE A 51 -0.79 -5.88 -15.12
N VAL A 52 -1.45 -4.73 -15.28
CA VAL A 52 -1.19 -3.53 -14.47
C VAL A 52 -1.57 -3.72 -13.00
N SER A 53 -2.56 -4.56 -12.68
CA SER A 53 -2.95 -4.82 -11.30
C SER A 53 -1.87 -5.56 -10.49
N ILE A 54 -1.05 -6.40 -11.13
CA ILE A 54 -0.03 -7.23 -10.48
C ILE A 54 1.03 -6.39 -9.75
N PRO A 55 1.74 -5.44 -10.40
CA PRO A 55 2.70 -4.58 -9.71
C PRO A 55 2.04 -3.69 -8.66
N LEU A 56 0.77 -3.31 -8.84
CA LEU A 56 0.02 -2.52 -7.86
C LEU A 56 -0.23 -3.32 -6.57
N VAL A 57 -0.62 -4.60 -6.68
CA VAL A 57 -0.73 -5.51 -5.53
C VAL A 57 0.63 -5.72 -4.88
N GLY A 58 1.69 -5.90 -5.67
CA GLY A 58 3.06 -6.02 -5.17
C GLY A 58 3.48 -4.82 -4.32
N ALA A 59 3.20 -3.61 -4.80
CA ALA A 59 3.46 -2.38 -4.05
C ALA A 59 2.67 -2.33 -2.73
N LEU A 60 1.39 -2.71 -2.73
CA LEU A 60 0.58 -2.79 -1.50
C LEU A 60 1.15 -3.77 -0.48
N LEU A 61 1.62 -4.94 -0.92
CA LEU A 61 2.25 -5.93 -0.04
C LEU A 61 3.55 -5.38 0.58
N ILE A 62 4.39 -4.73 -0.21
CA ILE A 62 5.64 -4.11 0.27
C ILE A 62 5.32 -3.00 1.29
N LEU A 63 4.38 -2.11 0.97
CA LEU A 63 3.94 -1.05 1.89
C LEU A 63 3.40 -1.64 3.20
N SER A 64 2.65 -2.75 3.12
CA SER A 64 2.14 -3.45 4.30
C SER A 64 3.28 -4.02 5.16
N GLN A 65 4.31 -4.62 4.54
CA GLN A 65 5.47 -5.14 5.27
C GLN A 65 6.27 -4.02 5.95
N ILE A 66 6.48 -2.90 5.26
CA ILE A 66 7.14 -1.71 5.81
C ILE A 66 6.33 -1.18 7.01
N LYS A 67 5.01 -1.07 6.86
CA LYS A 67 4.10 -0.63 7.93
C LYS A 67 4.21 -1.53 9.16
N THR A 68 4.23 -2.85 8.98
CA THR A 68 4.37 -3.82 10.07
C THR A 68 5.73 -3.69 10.75
N ARG A 69 6.83 -3.53 10.01
CA ARG A 69 8.16 -3.31 10.62
C ARG A 69 8.20 -2.05 11.48
N ILE A 70 7.73 -0.91 10.95
CA ILE A 70 7.71 0.36 11.69
C ILE A 70 6.84 0.24 12.95
N LYS A 71 5.67 -0.43 12.85
CA LYS A 71 4.79 -0.66 14.01
C LYS A 71 5.48 -1.51 15.09
N ASN A 72 6.17 -2.58 14.68
CA ASN A 72 6.90 -3.44 15.61
C ASN A 72 8.10 -2.71 16.25
N GLU A 73 8.78 -1.83 15.53
CA GLU A 73 9.85 -0.99 16.08
C GLU A 73 9.31 -0.01 17.14
N ILE A 74 8.11 0.55 16.94
CA ILE A 74 7.46 1.43 17.93
C ILE A 74 6.99 0.64 19.17
N GLU A 75 6.48 -0.58 18.99
CA GLU A 75 5.98 -1.40 20.12
C GLU A 75 7.11 -1.97 21.00
N ASN A 76 8.31 -2.16 20.44
CA ASN A 76 9.47 -2.71 21.16
C ASN A 76 10.47 -1.64 21.63
N ALA A 77 10.21 -0.35 21.37
CA ALA A 77 11.02 0.79 21.81
C ALA A 77 10.45 1.43 23.08
#